data_AF-A0A819L460-F1
#
_entry.id   AF-A0A819L460-F1
#
_cell.length_a   1.000
_cell.length_b   1.000
_cell.length_c   1.000
_cell.angle_alpha   90.00
_cell.angle_beta   90.00
_cell.angle_gamma   90.00
#
_symmetry.space_group_name_H-M   'P 1'
#
loop_
_entity.id
_entity.type
_entity.pdbx_description
1 polymer ?
#
loop_
_entity_poly.entity_id
_entity_poly.type
_entity_poly.pdbx_seq_one_letter_code
_entity_poly.pdbx_strand_id
1 'polypeptide(L)'
;MASTTDDDDDETITVEFGCDYAKSSNAKCHGKYCDKEITKGSLRLSRLIPNPFIPQSSTREEQLMPVYYHVECFINYSRSGNENKKRVQNVEKDFQGFNELKKKDKDKLKKLFNYEEKIQEKLSETSPTANTNYLEHDQDKKYWQISIDNKTTKTKYGL
;
A
#
# COMPACT_ATOMS: atom_id res chain seq x y z
N MET A 1 -33.48 31.85 -7.63
CA MET A 1 -32.10 31.45 -7.29
C MET A 1 -32.15 29.98 -6.95
N ALA A 2 -31.85 29.11 -7.92
CA ALA A 2 -31.80 27.68 -7.70
C ALA A 2 -30.36 27.34 -7.29
N SER A 3 -30.17 27.06 -6.00
CA SER A 3 -28.92 26.51 -5.48
C SER A 3 -28.92 25.02 -5.75
N THR A 4 -28.18 24.60 -6.77
CA THR A 4 -27.75 23.21 -6.91
C THR A 4 -26.62 22.99 -5.92
N THR A 5 -26.85 22.17 -4.91
CA THR A 5 -25.78 21.65 -4.06
C THR A 5 -25.04 20.61 -4.88
N ASP A 6 -23.83 20.96 -5.31
CA ASP A 6 -22.82 20.03 -5.80
C ASP A 6 -22.33 19.17 -4.61
N ASP A 7 -23.08 18.11 -4.29
CA ASP A 7 -22.59 17.00 -3.48
C ASP A 7 -21.98 15.95 -4.44
N ASP A 8 -20.81 16.30 -5.01
CA ASP A 8 -19.88 15.31 -5.55
C ASP A 8 -19.28 14.55 -4.36
N ASP A 9 -20.03 13.56 -3.84
CA ASP A 9 -19.44 12.43 -3.12
C ASP A 9 -18.61 11.64 -4.14
N ASP A 10 -17.38 12.10 -4.41
CA ASP A 10 -16.30 11.25 -4.92
C ASP A 10 -16.12 10.16 -3.87
N GLU A 11 -16.83 9.05 -4.07
CA GLU A 11 -16.78 7.87 -3.22
C GLU A 11 -15.39 7.26 -3.39
N THR A 12 -14.41 7.91 -2.75
CA THR A 12 -13.01 7.50 -2.78
C THR A 12 -12.97 6.03 -2.42
N ILE A 13 -12.49 5.22 -3.35
CA ILE A 13 -12.41 3.77 -3.18
C ILE A 13 -11.51 3.49 -1.97
N THR A 14 -12.13 3.35 -0.81
CA THR A 14 -11.42 3.17 0.45
C THR A 14 -10.74 1.82 0.38
N VAL A 15 -9.41 1.81 0.28
CA VAL A 15 -8.65 0.57 0.29
C VAL A 15 -8.87 -0.11 1.64
N GLU A 16 -9.52 -1.26 1.64
CA GLU A 16 -9.78 -2.06 2.83
C GLU A 16 -8.80 -3.24 2.91
N PHE A 17 -8.43 -3.61 4.12
CA PHE A 17 -7.55 -4.75 4.38
C PHE A 17 -8.33 -5.87 5.07
N GLY A 18 -8.01 -7.10 4.74
CA GLY A 18 -8.62 -8.30 5.33
C GLY A 18 -7.57 -9.26 5.88
N CYS A 19 -7.98 -10.10 6.82
CA CYS A 19 -7.16 -11.18 7.34
C CYS A 19 -8.01 -12.40 7.62
N ASP A 20 -7.53 -13.56 7.20
CA ASP A 20 -8.23 -14.83 7.34
C ASP A 20 -7.24 -16.01 7.30
N TYR A 21 -7.74 -17.19 7.65
CA TYR A 21 -7.03 -18.43 7.36
C TYR A 21 -7.45 -18.96 6.00
N ALA A 22 -6.47 -19.34 5.18
CA ALA A 22 -6.71 -19.83 3.84
C ALA A 22 -7.69 -21.03 3.82
N LYS A 23 -8.86 -20.85 3.22
CA LYS A 23 -9.89 -21.92 3.13
C LYS A 23 -9.48 -23.04 2.15
N SER A 24 -8.68 -22.70 1.14
CA SER A 24 -8.12 -23.59 0.12
C SER A 24 -6.69 -23.18 -0.22
N SER A 25 -5.96 -24.04 -0.94
CA SER A 25 -4.59 -23.78 -1.40
C SER A 25 -4.51 -23.12 -2.78
N ASN A 26 -5.63 -22.62 -3.32
CA ASN A 26 -5.69 -22.14 -4.70
C ASN A 26 -5.29 -20.66 -4.83
N ALA A 27 -5.10 -19.95 -3.72
CA ALA A 27 -4.76 -18.53 -3.73
C ALA A 27 -3.26 -18.35 -3.96
N LYS A 28 -2.89 -17.65 -5.03
CA LYS A 28 -1.51 -17.23 -5.27
C LYS A 28 -1.18 -15.98 -4.46
N CYS A 29 0.01 -15.91 -3.88
CA CYS A 29 0.48 -14.70 -3.21
C CYS A 29 0.83 -13.61 -4.25
N HIS A 30 0.43 -12.37 -4.00
CA HIS A 30 0.77 -11.20 -4.84
C HIS A 30 2.03 -10.44 -4.40
N GLY A 31 2.92 -11.10 -3.65
CA GLY A 31 4.17 -10.48 -3.21
C GLY A 31 5.10 -10.28 -4.40
N LYS A 32 5.74 -9.10 -4.50
CA LYS A 32 6.65 -8.76 -5.61
C LYS A 32 7.75 -9.81 -5.87
N TYR A 33 8.21 -10.49 -4.81
CA TYR A 33 9.26 -11.51 -4.87
C TYR A 33 8.74 -12.90 -4.46
N CYS A 34 7.43 -13.15 -4.60
CA CYS A 34 6.81 -14.38 -4.16
C CYS A 34 5.82 -14.90 -5.22
N ASP A 35 6.15 -16.04 -5.82
CA ASP A 35 5.29 -16.76 -6.76
C ASP A 35 4.60 -17.99 -6.16
N LYS A 36 4.75 -18.20 -4.84
CA LYS A 36 4.21 -19.37 -4.15
C LYS A 36 2.70 -19.25 -3.89
N GLU A 37 2.04 -20.40 -3.92
CA GLU A 37 0.65 -20.56 -3.45
C GLU A 37 0.57 -20.50 -1.93
N ILE A 38 -0.56 -20.01 -1.42
CA ILE A 38 -0.84 -19.89 0.00
C ILE A 38 -1.50 -21.19 0.48
N THR A 39 -0.83 -21.93 1.36
CA THR A 39 -1.30 -23.24 1.84
C THR A 39 -2.60 -23.11 2.64
N LYS A 40 -3.52 -24.08 2.48
CA LYS A 40 -4.75 -24.16 3.27
C LYS A 40 -4.45 -24.14 4.78
N GLY A 41 -5.22 -23.37 5.53
CA GLY A 41 -5.08 -23.19 6.98
C GLY A 41 -3.96 -22.24 7.40
N SER A 42 -3.15 -21.74 6.47
CA SER A 42 -2.15 -20.71 6.78
C SER A 42 -2.79 -19.33 6.93
N LEU A 43 -2.21 -18.50 7.79
CA LEU A 43 -2.60 -17.09 7.95
C LEU A 43 -2.22 -16.30 6.70
N ARG A 44 -3.18 -15.61 6.12
CA ARG A 44 -2.97 -14.72 4.98
C ARG A 44 -3.61 -13.36 5.22
N LEU A 45 -3.04 -12.35 4.58
CA LEU A 45 -3.57 -10.99 4.58
C LEU A 45 -4.08 -10.66 3.19
N SER A 46 -5.09 -9.81 3.10
CA SER A 46 -5.68 -9.41 1.83
C SER A 46 -5.82 -7.89 1.73
N ARG A 47 -5.81 -7.40 0.50
CA ARG A 47 -6.25 -6.06 0.15
C ARG A 47 -7.48 -6.18 -0.73
N LEU A 48 -8.57 -5.53 -0.36
CA LEU A 48 -9.76 -5.44 -1.17
C LEU A 48 -9.53 -4.39 -2.25
N ILE A 49 -9.71 -4.80 -3.50
CA ILE A 49 -9.60 -3.94 -4.67
C ILE A 49 -10.94 -3.91 -5.40
N PRO A 50 -11.32 -2.78 -6.00
CA PRO A 50 -12.49 -2.74 -6.87
C PRO A 50 -12.25 -3.65 -8.07
N ASN A 51 -13.24 -4.46 -8.38
CA ASN A 51 -13.26 -5.32 -9.55
C ASN A 51 -13.81 -4.50 -10.73
N PRO A 52 -12.99 -4.20 -11.76
CA PRO A 52 -13.41 -3.39 -12.89
C PRO A 52 -14.46 -4.08 -13.79
N PHE A 53 -14.71 -5.38 -13.60
CA PHE A 53 -15.67 -6.15 -14.41
C PHE A 53 -17.07 -6.21 -13.81
N ILE A 54 -17.25 -5.76 -12.56
CA ILE A 54 -18.54 -5.80 -11.88
C ILE A 54 -19.21 -4.43 -12.02
N PRO A 55 -20.49 -4.37 -12.44
CA PRO A 55 -21.21 -3.11 -12.57
C PRO A 55 -21.22 -2.34 -11.25
N GLN A 56 -21.12 -1.00 -11.34
CA GLN A 56 -21.24 -0.13 -10.16
C GLN A 56 -22.63 -0.19 -9.50
N SER A 57 -23.62 -0.79 -10.18
CA SER A 57 -24.96 -1.05 -9.62
C SER A 57 -25.03 -2.31 -8.75
N SER A 58 -23.95 -3.09 -8.63
CA SER A 58 -23.85 -4.27 -7.77
C SER A 58 -23.59 -3.90 -6.31
N THR A 59 -23.72 -4.86 -5.38
CA THR A 59 -23.47 -4.59 -3.96
C THR A 59 -21.97 -4.33 -3.72
N ARG A 60 -21.60 -3.47 -2.76
CA ARG A 60 -20.19 -3.14 -2.42
C ARG A 60 -19.31 -4.40 -2.23
N GLU A 61 -19.85 -5.44 -1.60
CA GLU A 61 -19.15 -6.72 -1.37
C GLU A 61 -18.87 -7.49 -2.66
N GLU A 62 -19.76 -7.38 -3.65
CA GLU A 62 -19.58 -7.99 -4.97
C GLU A 62 -18.55 -7.20 -5.77
N GLN A 63 -18.56 -5.87 -5.65
CA GLN A 63 -17.61 -5.00 -6.32
C GLN A 63 -16.17 -5.14 -5.81
N LEU A 64 -15.94 -5.67 -4.61
CA LEU A 64 -14.61 -5.79 -4.02
C LEU A 64 -14.06 -7.22 -4.11
N MET A 65 -12.86 -7.36 -4.70
CA MET A 65 -12.15 -8.63 -4.76
C MET A 65 -10.91 -8.64 -3.85
N PRO A 66 -10.71 -9.69 -3.03
CA PRO A 66 -9.54 -9.78 -2.16
C PRO A 66 -8.31 -10.25 -2.93
N VAL A 67 -7.25 -9.47 -2.87
CA VAL A 67 -5.90 -9.83 -3.34
C VAL A 67 -5.10 -10.36 -2.16
N TYR A 68 -4.67 -11.63 -2.20
CA TYR A 68 -4.05 -12.30 -1.07
C TYR A 68 -2.51 -12.21 -1.05
N TYR A 69 -1.97 -12.17 0.15
CA TYR A 69 -0.54 -12.10 0.46
C TYR A 69 -0.20 -13.02 1.64
N HIS A 70 1.00 -13.60 1.61
CA HIS A 70 1.65 -14.05 2.83
C HIS A 70 1.90 -12.86 3.76
N VAL A 71 1.92 -13.09 5.07
CA VAL A 71 2.15 -12.04 6.07
C VAL A 71 3.41 -11.23 5.78
N GLU A 72 4.54 -11.90 5.51
CA GLU A 72 5.82 -11.25 5.21
C GLU A 72 5.78 -10.47 3.88
N CYS A 73 5.12 -11.03 2.87
CA CYS A 73 4.94 -10.38 1.58
C CYS A 73 4.09 -9.12 1.70
N PHE A 74 3.07 -9.13 2.57
CA PHE A 74 2.24 -7.96 2.83
C PHE A 74 3.02 -6.85 3.51
N ILE A 75 3.92 -7.17 4.44
CA ILE A 75 4.80 -6.18 5.06
C ILE A 75 5.69 -5.52 4.01
N ASN A 76 6.30 -6.28 3.12
CA ASN A 76 7.10 -5.72 2.03
C ASN A 76 6.25 -4.86 1.07
N TYR A 77 5.03 -5.31 0.77
CA TYR A 77 4.06 -4.48 0.06
C TYR A 77 3.76 -3.19 0.83
N SER A 78 3.52 -3.21 2.14
CA SER A 78 3.26 -2.03 2.96
C SER A 78 4.43 -1.04 2.94
N ARG A 79 5.68 -1.52 2.98
CA ARG A 79 6.88 -0.67 2.84
C ARG A 79 6.95 0.01 1.47
N SER A 80 6.57 -0.71 0.42
CA SER A 80 6.64 -0.23 -0.95
C SER A 80 5.46 0.67 -1.33
N GLY A 81 5.69 1.62 -2.24
CA GLY A 81 4.66 2.49 -2.80
C GLY A 81 4.86 3.95 -2.42
N ASN A 82 4.04 4.82 -3.01
CA ASN A 82 4.10 6.27 -2.76
C ASN A 82 3.60 6.64 -1.35
N GLU A 83 3.81 7.90 -0.98
CA GLU A 83 3.35 8.52 0.26
C GLU A 83 1.82 8.46 0.41
N ASN A 84 1.10 8.65 -0.70
CA ASN A 84 -0.37 8.69 -0.72
C ASN A 84 -1.05 7.33 -0.55
N LYS A 85 -0.30 6.22 -0.65
CA LYS A 85 -0.88 4.89 -0.48
C LYS A 85 -1.25 4.68 0.99
N LYS A 86 -2.52 4.31 1.23
CA LYS A 86 -3.02 3.94 2.55
C LYS A 86 -2.12 2.87 3.21
N ARG A 87 -1.61 3.19 4.39
CA ARG A 87 -0.85 2.29 5.27
C ARG A 87 -1.75 1.78 6.39
N VAL A 88 -1.43 0.61 6.91
CA VAL A 88 -2.06 0.08 8.12
C VAL A 88 -1.54 0.90 9.31
N GLN A 89 -2.45 1.56 10.02
CA GLN A 89 -2.18 2.33 11.23
C GLN A 89 -2.49 1.49 12.47
N ASN A 90 -3.65 0.81 12.48
CA ASN A 90 -4.07 -0.03 13.58
C ASN A 90 -4.53 -1.40 13.09
N VAL A 91 -3.73 -2.42 13.38
CA VAL A 91 -3.99 -3.80 12.95
C VAL A 91 -5.38 -4.32 13.37
N GLU A 92 -5.90 -3.91 14.52
CA GLU A 92 -7.19 -4.40 15.01
C GLU A 92 -8.39 -3.80 14.28
N LYS A 93 -8.26 -2.54 13.84
CA LYS A 93 -9.34 -1.79 13.20
C LYS A 93 -9.27 -1.84 11.67
N ASP A 94 -8.06 -1.86 11.12
CA ASP A 94 -7.84 -1.76 9.69
C ASP A 94 -8.02 -3.10 8.97
N PHE A 95 -7.88 -4.22 9.68
CA PHE A 95 -8.07 -5.56 9.13
C PHE A 95 -9.44 -6.13 9.48
N GLN A 96 -10.27 -6.33 8.46
CA GLN A 96 -11.48 -7.13 8.57
C GLN A 96 -11.12 -8.59 8.91
N GLY A 97 -11.85 -9.20 9.85
CA GLY A 97 -11.60 -10.58 10.29
C GLY A 97 -10.55 -10.75 11.41
N PHE A 98 -9.94 -9.65 11.89
CA PHE A 98 -8.91 -9.74 12.93
C PHE A 98 -9.41 -10.43 14.20
N ASN A 99 -10.67 -10.19 14.57
CA ASN A 99 -11.30 -10.77 15.76
C ASN A 99 -11.42 -12.30 15.70
N GLU A 100 -11.46 -12.91 14.52
CA GLU A 100 -11.59 -14.36 14.34
C GLU A 100 -10.24 -15.09 14.39
N LEU A 101 -9.13 -14.35 14.37
CA LEU A 101 -7.80 -14.94 14.44
C LEU A 101 -7.48 -15.53 15.81
N LYS A 102 -6.56 -16.50 15.82
CA LYS A 102 -6.07 -17.12 17.05
C LYS A 102 -5.22 -16.11 17.80
N LYS A 103 -5.25 -16.14 19.13
CA LYS A 103 -4.48 -15.20 19.98
C LYS A 103 -2.99 -15.15 19.59
N LYS A 104 -2.38 -16.31 19.32
CA LYS A 104 -0.98 -16.42 18.87
C LYS A 104 -0.70 -15.60 17.59
N ASP A 105 -1.62 -15.67 16.63
CA ASP A 105 -1.48 -15.01 15.33
C ASP A 105 -1.80 -13.52 15.43
N LYS A 106 -2.79 -13.14 16.26
CA LYS A 106 -3.05 -11.73 16.64
C LYS A 106 -1.81 -11.06 17.23
N ASP A 107 -1.18 -11.73 18.21
CA ASP A 107 0.02 -11.21 18.86
C ASP A 107 1.20 -11.12 17.88
N LYS A 108 1.32 -12.08 16.95
CA LYS A 108 2.33 -12.05 15.89
C LYS A 108 2.14 -10.84 14.97
N LEU A 109 0.92 -10.59 14.50
CA LEU A 109 0.62 -9.45 13.63
C LEU A 109 0.91 -8.12 14.34
N LYS A 110 0.42 -7.94 15.57
CA LYS A 110 0.71 -6.74 16.37
C LYS A 110 2.20 -6.47 16.51
N LYS A 111 2.99 -7.51 16.86
CA LYS A 111 4.44 -7.37 16.99
C LYS A 111 5.11 -6.98 15.69
N LEU A 112 4.69 -7.57 14.56
CA LEU A 112 5.25 -7.25 13.25
C LEU A 112 4.95 -5.80 12.87
N PHE A 113 3.69 -5.36 12.87
CA PHE A 113 3.34 -4.00 12.49
C PHE A 113 3.94 -2.93 13.42
N ASN A 114 3.96 -3.17 14.75
CA ASN A 114 4.62 -2.24 15.67
C ASN A 114 6.14 -2.15 15.45
N TYR A 115 6.77 -3.25 15.01
CA TYR A 115 8.18 -3.23 14.64
C TYR A 115 8.41 -2.46 13.34
N GLU A 116 7.52 -2.59 12.37
CA GLU A 116 7.56 -1.84 11.12
C GLU A 116 7.39 -0.34 11.32
N GLU A 117 6.46 0.08 12.16
CA GLU A 117 6.22 1.49 12.51
C GLU A 117 7.50 2.13 13.08
N LYS A 118 8.15 1.46 14.04
CA LYS A 118 9.43 1.90 14.61
C LYS A 118 10.56 1.98 13.59
N ILE A 119 10.56 1.13 12.57
CA ILE A 119 11.54 1.22 11.47
C ILE A 119 11.25 2.46 10.63
N GLN A 120 9.98 2.73 10.32
CA GLN A 120 9.59 3.90 9.53
C GLN A 120 9.91 5.21 10.25
N GLU A 121 9.66 5.29 11.56
CA GLU A 121 10.05 6.44 12.39
C GLU A 121 11.55 6.71 12.29
N LYS A 122 12.38 5.69 12.52
CA LYS A 122 13.85 5.82 12.42
C LYS A 122 14.35 6.22 11.03
N LEU A 123 13.71 5.69 9.98
CA LEU A 123 14.04 6.06 8.60
C LEU A 123 13.65 7.51 8.30
N SER A 124 12.53 7.98 8.84
CA SER A 124 12.09 9.37 8.67
C SER A 124 13.01 10.37 9.37
N GLU A 125 13.52 10.02 10.55
CA GLU A 125 14.47 10.85 11.32
C GLU A 125 15.85 10.97 10.66
N THR A 126 16.26 9.95 9.90
CA THR A 126 17.59 9.88 9.27
C THR A 126 17.58 10.30 7.80
N SER A 127 16.43 10.60 7.23
CA SER A 127 16.33 11.01 5.83
C SER A 127 16.80 12.47 5.69
N PRO A 128 17.89 12.75 4.96
CA PRO A 128 18.18 14.12 4.54
C PRO A 128 17.01 14.64 3.70
N THR A 129 16.67 15.93 3.81
CA THR A 129 15.61 16.56 3.02
C THR A 129 16.08 16.70 1.57
N ALA A 130 16.00 15.60 0.82
CA ALA A 130 16.30 15.59 -0.60
C ALA A 130 15.13 16.23 -1.37
N ASN A 131 15.24 17.51 -1.69
CA ASN A 131 14.38 18.17 -2.68
C ASN A 131 14.94 17.85 -4.07
N THR A 132 14.35 16.89 -4.77
CA THR A 132 14.87 16.48 -6.09
C THR A 132 13.75 16.25 -7.11
N ASN A 133 13.63 17.16 -8.06
CA ASN A 133 13.81 16.94 -9.50
C ASN A 133 13.22 18.12 -10.28
N TYR A 134 14.07 19.03 -10.77
CA TYR A 134 13.67 20.00 -11.80
C TYR A 134 14.43 19.67 -13.09
N LEU A 135 13.69 19.55 -14.19
CA LEU A 135 14.28 19.48 -15.53
C LEU A 135 14.64 20.90 -15.96
N GLU A 136 15.93 21.18 -16.03
CA GLU A 136 16.41 22.45 -16.56
C GLU A 136 16.68 22.31 -18.06
N HIS A 137 16.10 23.22 -18.84
CA HIS A 137 16.30 23.35 -20.27
C HIS A 137 17.18 24.57 -20.54
N ASP A 138 18.40 24.36 -21.00
CA ASP A 138 19.30 25.43 -21.40
C ASP A 138 19.76 25.19 -22.84
N GLN A 139 19.36 26.07 -23.76
CA GLN A 139 19.84 26.11 -25.15
C GLN A 139 19.99 24.71 -25.79
N ASP A 140 18.88 23.95 -25.85
CA ASP A 140 18.77 22.58 -26.38
C ASP A 140 19.40 21.43 -25.59
N LYS A 141 20.02 21.69 -24.42
CA LYS A 141 20.56 20.63 -23.55
C LYS A 141 19.64 20.40 -22.36
N LYS A 142 19.37 19.12 -22.09
CA LYS A 142 18.53 18.68 -20.97
C LYS A 142 19.40 18.18 -19.83
N TYR A 143 19.10 18.61 -18.60
CA TYR A 143 19.86 18.22 -17.41
C TYR A 143 18.92 17.70 -16.32
N TRP A 144 19.39 16.70 -15.57
CA TRP A 144 18.84 16.37 -14.26
C TRP A 144 19.66 17.10 -13.20
N GLN A 145 18.96 17.74 -12.26
CA GLN A 145 19.57 18.37 -11.11
C GLN A 145 18.99 17.79 -9.81
N ILE A 146 19.89 17.42 -8.90
CA ILE A 146 19.59 16.86 -7.59
C ILE A 146 20.23 17.79 -6.55
N SER A 147 19.43 18.28 -5.61
CA SER A 147 19.90 19.08 -4.46
C SER A 147 19.67 18.32 -3.17
N ILE A 148 20.73 18.12 -2.40
CA ILE A 148 20.68 17.50 -1.07
C ILE A 148 21.47 18.42 -0.12
N ASP A 149 20.83 18.93 0.92
CA ASP A 149 21.45 19.77 1.96
C ASP A 149 22.36 20.89 1.39
N ASN A 150 21.81 21.69 0.48
CA ASN A 150 22.49 22.80 -0.24
C ASN A 150 23.66 22.40 -1.15
N LYS A 151 23.89 21.10 -1.37
CA LYS A 151 24.82 20.61 -2.39
C LYS A 151 24.04 20.18 -3.63
N THR A 152 24.40 20.76 -4.76
CA THR A 152 23.72 20.51 -6.04
C THR A 152 24.61 19.73 -6.99
N THR A 153 24.08 18.64 -7.57
CA THR A 153 24.73 17.87 -8.63
C THR A 153 23.89 17.98 -9.91
N LYS A 154 24.52 18.37 -11.02
CA LYS A 154 23.89 18.53 -12.35
C LYS A 154 24.49 17.53 -13.33
N THR A 155 23.64 16.70 -13.95
CA THR A 155 24.05 15.66 -14.92
C THR A 155 23.31 15.87 -16.24
N LYS A 156 24.05 15.96 -17.36
CA LYS A 156 23.45 16.06 -18.70
C LYS A 156 22.75 14.75 -19.05
N TYR A 157 21.55 14.83 -19.63
CA TYR A 157 20.88 13.67 -20.21
C TYR A 157 20.36 13.96 -21.63
N GLY A 158 20.36 12.93 -22.46
CA GLY A 158 20.15 13.08 -23.90
C GLY A 158 21.45 13.51 -24.61
N LEU A 159 21.68 12.94 -25.78
CA LEU A 159 22.80 13.29 -26.67
C LEU A 159 22.54 14.67 -27.29
#